data_AF-A0A091BKV5-F1
#
_entry.id   AF-A0A091BKV5-F1
#
_cell.length_a   1.000
_cell.length_b   1.000
_cell.length_c   1.000
_cell.angle_alpha   90.00
_cell.angle_beta   90.00
_cell.angle_gamma   90.00
#
_symmetry.space_group_name_H-M   'P 1'
#
loop_
_entity.id
_entity.type
_entity.pdbx_description
1 polymer ?
#
loop_
_entity_poly.entity_id
_entity_poly.type
_entity_poly.pdbx_seq_one_letter_code
_entity_poly.pdbx_strand_id
1 'polypeptide(L)'
;MIFAVDTDDMSLLLFDSAEEAVAHCEGIDVEEGVWLFWDDLGKALEPDWLTPNFHSRFVVGSGKYQLAPAPQRPTLLQVLPEIRFIQGNLAFPTIAAVEAHLAKAVSVQQHGA
;
A
#
# COMPACT_ATOMS: atom_id res chain seq x y z
N MET A 1 -7.67 7.05 -1.96
CA MET A 1 -6.26 6.92 -2.35
C MET A 1 -5.63 5.80 -1.53
N ILE A 2 -4.82 4.96 -2.18
CA ILE A 2 -4.02 3.92 -1.56
C ILE A 2 -2.57 4.14 -1.95
N PHE A 3 -1.69 4.04 -0.97
CA PHE A 3 -0.25 3.96 -1.19
C PHE A 3 0.14 2.49 -1.20
N ALA A 4 0.92 2.08 -2.20
CA ALA A 4 1.51 0.76 -2.24
C ALA A 4 3.01 0.85 -2.44
N VAL A 5 3.76 0.00 -1.75
CA VAL A 5 5.22 -0.09 -1.90
C VAL A 5 5.54 -1.45 -2.48
N ASP A 6 6.26 -1.43 -3.60
CA ASP A 6 6.96 -2.60 -4.14
C ASP A 6 8.24 -2.79 -3.31
N THR A 7 8.38 -3.94 -2.64
CA THR A 7 9.51 -4.20 -1.76
C THR A 7 10.77 -4.61 -2.50
N ASP A 8 10.69 -5.02 -3.77
CA ASP A 8 11.85 -5.44 -4.54
C ASP A 8 12.74 -4.24 -4.92
N ASP A 9 12.11 -3.13 -5.30
CA ASP A 9 12.81 -1.91 -5.70
C ASP A 9 12.61 -0.72 -4.74
N MET A 10 11.76 -0.89 -3.72
CA MET A 10 11.37 0.13 -2.74
C MET A 10 10.77 1.36 -3.42
N SER A 11 9.96 1.15 -4.46
CA SER A 11 9.20 2.19 -5.14
C SER A 11 7.82 2.38 -4.50
N LEU A 12 7.40 3.65 -4.40
CA LEU A 12 6.07 4.01 -3.93
C LEU A 12 5.15 4.30 -5.12
N LEU A 13 4.07 3.53 -5.21
CA LEU A 13 2.97 3.72 -6.15
C LEU A 13 1.75 4.29 -5.44
N LEU A 14 0.92 5.01 -6.20
CA LEU A 14 -0.33 5.56 -5.72
C LEU A 14 -1.48 5.14 -6.62
N PHE A 15 -2.58 4.75 -5.97
CA PHE A 15 -3.81 4.36 -6.61
C PHE A 15 -4.95 5.25 -6.10
N ASP A 16 -5.94 5.53 -6.94
CA ASP A 16 -7.06 6.37 -6.55
C ASP A 16 -7.97 5.63 -5.54
N SER A 17 -8.01 4.31 -5.64
CA SER A 17 -8.90 3.44 -4.86
C SER A 17 -8.24 2.11 -4.45
N ALA A 18 -8.85 1.41 -3.50
CA ALA A 18 -8.41 0.07 -3.10
C ALA A 18 -8.64 -0.96 -4.21
N GLU A 19 -9.71 -0.80 -4.98
CA GLU A 19 -10.03 -1.65 -6.11
C GLU A 19 -8.96 -1.59 -7.20
N GLU A 20 -8.44 -0.40 -7.48
CA GLU A 20 -7.36 -0.22 -8.44
C GLU A 20 -6.04 -0.81 -7.94
N ALA A 21 -5.69 -0.60 -6.66
CA ALA A 21 -4.51 -1.22 -6.06
C ALA A 21 -4.59 -2.75 -6.10
N VAL A 22 -5.74 -3.34 -5.75
CA VAL A 22 -5.97 -4.79 -5.78
C VAL A 22 -5.97 -5.34 -7.21
N ALA A 23 -6.41 -4.56 -8.20
CA ALA A 23 -6.35 -4.96 -9.60
C ALA A 23 -4.93 -4.94 -10.17
N HIS A 24 -4.06 -4.07 -9.65
CA HIS A 24 -2.67 -3.93 -10.07
C HIS A 24 -1.73 -4.93 -9.39
N CYS A 25 -1.87 -5.09 -8.08
CA CYS A 25 -1.00 -5.94 -7.27
C CYS A 25 -1.51 -7.38 -7.28
N GLU A 26 -0.82 -8.29 -7.96
CA GLU A 26 -1.27 -9.68 -8.06
C GLU A 26 -1.28 -10.36 -6.69
N GLY A 27 -2.31 -11.17 -6.43
CA GLY A 27 -2.46 -11.86 -5.14
C GLY A 27 -1.27 -12.75 -4.77
N ILE A 28 -0.58 -13.33 -5.75
CA ILE A 28 0.63 -14.13 -5.47
C ILE A 28 1.73 -13.24 -4.90
N ASP A 29 2.04 -12.13 -5.57
CA ASP A 29 3.05 -11.16 -5.12
C ASP A 29 2.71 -10.60 -3.72
N VAL A 30 1.41 -10.34 -3.47
CA VAL A 30 0.92 -9.87 -2.17
C VAL A 30 1.08 -10.93 -1.07
N GLU A 31 0.80 -12.21 -1.37
CA GLU A 31 1.01 -13.33 -0.45
C GLU A 31 2.50 -13.53 -0.14
N GLU A 32 3.38 -13.30 -1.12
CA GLU A 32 4.83 -13.38 -0.98
C GLU A 32 5.45 -12.14 -0.30
N GLY A 33 4.65 -11.10 -0.06
CA GLY A 33 5.07 -9.89 0.64
C GLY A 33 5.79 -8.85 -0.23
N VAL A 34 5.70 -8.99 -1.56
CA VAL A 34 6.24 -8.04 -2.55
C VAL A 34 5.52 -6.69 -2.45
N TRP A 35 4.28 -6.68 -1.98
CA TRP A 35 3.47 -5.47 -1.84
C TRP A 35 3.09 -5.16 -0.40
N LEU A 36 3.31 -3.91 0.00
CA LEU A 36 2.82 -3.33 1.25
C LEU A 36 1.84 -2.19 0.96
N PHE A 37 0.84 -1.99 1.82
CA PHE A 37 -0.28 -1.06 1.54
C PHE A 37 -0.58 -0.12 2.71
N TRP A 38 -1.01 1.11 2.39
CA TRP A 38 -1.50 2.11 3.34
C TRP A 38 -2.67 2.90 2.79
N ASP A 39 -3.54 3.39 3.68
CA ASP A 39 -4.62 4.31 3.34
C ASP A 39 -4.12 5.75 3.06
N ASP A 40 -5.04 6.65 2.70
CA ASP A 40 -4.75 8.05 2.41
C ASP A 40 -4.19 8.85 3.60
N LEU A 41 -4.28 8.29 4.81
CA LEU A 41 -3.72 8.86 6.03
C LEU A 41 -2.38 8.23 6.41
N GLY A 42 -1.87 7.29 5.60
CA GLY A 42 -0.65 6.55 5.86
C GLY A 42 -0.79 5.47 6.93
N LYS A 43 -2.02 5.05 7.25
CA LYS A 43 -2.26 3.92 8.16
C LYS A 43 -2.12 2.61 7.40
N ALA A 44 -1.46 1.65 8.03
CA ALA A 44 -1.17 0.39 7.38
C ALA A 44 -2.43 -0.42 7.09
N LEU A 45 -2.41 -1.09 5.94
CA LEU A 45 -3.43 -2.02 5.49
C LEU A 45 -2.78 -3.39 5.27
N GLU A 46 -3.60 -4.43 5.34
CA GLU A 46 -3.19 -5.79 5.00
C GLU A 46 -4.23 -6.49 4.12
N PRO A 47 -3.80 -7.47 3.31
CA PRO A 47 -4.73 -8.28 2.54
C PRO A 47 -5.62 -9.13 3.46
N ASP A 48 -6.92 -8.98 3.31
CA ASP A 48 -7.95 -9.85 3.85
C ASP A 48 -8.48 -10.76 2.74
N TRP A 49 -8.12 -12.04 2.80
CA TRP A 49 -8.31 -13.00 1.71
C TRP A 49 -9.77 -13.48 1.63
N LEU A 50 -10.45 -13.12 0.54
CA LEU A 50 -11.80 -13.59 0.20
C LEU A 50 -11.76 -14.95 -0.49
N THR A 51 -10.72 -15.19 -1.28
CA THR A 51 -10.43 -16.47 -1.93
C THR A 51 -8.92 -16.65 -1.92
N PRO A 52 -8.40 -17.75 -1.36
CA PRO A 52 -6.95 -17.94 -1.29
C PRO A 52 -6.36 -18.12 -2.70
N ASN A 53 -5.07 -17.82 -2.83
CA ASN A 53 -4.30 -18.22 -4.00
C ASN A 53 -4.33 -19.74 -4.15
N PHE A 54 -4.31 -20.23 -5.39
CA PHE A 54 -4.19 -21.66 -5.64
C PHE A 54 -2.82 -21.99 -6.21
N HIS A 55 -2.21 -23.01 -5.61
CA HIS A 55 -0.90 -23.52 -5.99
C HIS A 55 -1.04 -24.99 -6.36
N SER A 56 -0.87 -25.31 -7.65
CA SER A 56 -0.82 -26.70 -8.14
C SER A 56 0.50 -26.97 -8.85
N ARG A 57 0.83 -28.24 -9.11
CA ARG A 57 2.07 -28.61 -9.80
C ARG A 57 2.24 -28.01 -11.21
N PHE A 58 1.18 -27.51 -11.83
CA PHE A 58 1.20 -27.02 -13.22
C PHE A 58 0.60 -25.64 -13.42
N VAL A 59 -0.15 -25.14 -12.44
CA VAL A 59 -0.88 -23.86 -12.52
C VAL A 59 -0.83 -23.19 -11.17
N VAL A 60 -0.43 -21.92 -11.18
CA VAL A 60 -0.61 -20.99 -10.06
C VAL A 60 -1.64 -19.96 -10.51
N GLY A 61 -2.51 -19.54 -9.60
CA GLY A 61 -3.37 -18.40 -9.89
C GLY A 61 -3.75 -17.63 -8.64
N SER A 62 -3.81 -16.32 -8.84
CA SER A 62 -4.14 -15.35 -7.82
C SER A 62 -5.59 -15.51 -7.37
N GLY A 63 -5.75 -15.57 -6.05
CA GLY A 63 -7.01 -15.49 -5.36
C GLY A 63 -7.58 -14.06 -5.40
N LYS A 64 -8.50 -13.79 -4.47
CA LYS A 64 -9.10 -12.47 -4.30
C LYS A 64 -8.91 -12.01 -2.88
N TYR A 65 -8.54 -10.76 -2.72
CA TYR A 65 -8.41 -10.13 -1.41
C TYR A 65 -9.01 -8.73 -1.46
N GLN A 66 -9.25 -8.18 -0.27
CA GLN A 66 -9.54 -6.77 -0.06
C GLN A 66 -8.51 -6.20 0.91
N LEU A 67 -8.39 -4.88 1.00
CA LEU A 67 -7.50 -4.24 1.96
C LEU A 67 -8.25 -3.94 3.26
N ALA A 68 -7.74 -4.43 4.38
CA ALA A 68 -8.30 -4.19 5.71
C ALA A 68 -7.30 -3.43 6.61
N PRO A 69 -7.78 -2.62 7.58
CA PRO A 69 -6.90 -1.91 8.51
C PRO A 69 -6.00 -2.86 9.33
N ALA A 70 -4.72 -2.55 9.38
CA ALA A 70 -3.70 -3.33 10.09
C ALA A 70 -2.91 -2.44 11.07
N PRO A 71 -3.53 -1.91 12.16
CA PRO A 71 -2.92 -0.93 13.06
C PRO A 71 -1.64 -1.42 13.77
N GLN A 72 -1.40 -2.73 13.77
CA GLN A 72 -0.19 -3.37 14.29
C GLN A 72 1.05 -3.20 13.39
N ARG A 73 0.86 -2.83 12.11
CA ARG A 73 1.95 -2.68 11.13
C ARG A 73 2.49 -1.23 11.10
N PRO A 74 3.75 -1.01 10.66
CA PRO A 74 4.32 0.33 10.56
C PRO A 74 3.50 1.24 9.63
N THR A 75 3.32 2.49 10.05
CA THR A 75 2.71 3.55 9.21
C THR A 75 3.61 3.89 8.02
N LEU A 76 3.04 4.48 6.98
CA LEU A 76 3.81 4.89 5.80
C LEU A 76 4.91 5.87 6.18
N LEU A 77 4.63 6.81 7.10
CA LEU A 77 5.60 7.77 7.58
C LEU A 77 6.86 7.12 8.19
N GLN A 78 6.71 5.95 8.82
CA GLN A 78 7.83 5.20 9.38
C GLN A 78 8.66 4.47 8.30
N VAL A 79 8.03 4.12 7.18
CA VAL A 79 8.66 3.38 6.07
C VAL A 79 9.23 4.31 4.99
N LEU A 80 8.74 5.55 4.88
CA LEU A 80 9.21 6.54 3.91
C LEU A 80 10.75 6.69 3.81
N PRO A 81 11.55 6.63 4.90
CA PRO A 81 13.00 6.70 4.80
C PRO A 81 13.65 5.57 3.99
N GLU A 82 12.95 4.46 3.79
CA GLU A 82 13.43 3.29 3.05
C GLU A 82 13.03 3.34 1.56
N ILE A 83 12.09 4.21 1.20
CA ILE A 83 11.59 4.39 -0.16
C ILE A 83 12.63 5.10 -1.03
N ARG A 84 12.91 4.55 -2.20
CA ARG A 84 13.95 5.06 -3.10
C ARG A 84 13.42 6.07 -4.11
N PHE A 85 12.21 5.85 -4.63
CA PHE A 85 11.58 6.75 -5.60
C PHE A 85 10.05 6.55 -5.62
N ILE A 86 9.36 7.52 -6.24
CA ILE A 86 7.92 7.47 -6.48
C ILE A 86 7.72 7.10 -7.94
N GLN A 87 6.88 6.10 -8.20
CA GLN A 87 6.54 5.68 -9.55
C GLN A 87 5.18 6.24 -9.96
N GLY A 88 5.14 6.87 -11.13
CA GLY A 88 3.88 7.10 -11.87
C GLY A 88 2.91 8.13 -11.29
N ASN A 89 3.36 9.14 -10.54
CA ASN A 89 2.42 10.06 -9.86
C ASN A 89 2.54 11.53 -10.27
N LEU A 90 1.39 12.15 -10.64
CA LEU A 90 1.24 13.60 -10.83
C LEU A 90 0.92 14.36 -9.52
N ALA A 91 0.37 13.68 -8.51
CA ALA A 91 -0.08 14.28 -7.26
C ALA A 91 1.07 14.60 -6.28
N PHE A 92 2.09 13.74 -6.23
CA PHE A 92 3.28 13.96 -5.39
C PHE A 92 4.55 13.80 -6.22
N PRO A 93 5.21 14.90 -6.61
CA PRO A 93 6.41 14.85 -7.43
C PRO A 93 7.64 14.35 -6.65
N THR A 94 7.58 14.30 -5.31
CA THR A 94 8.71 13.92 -4.44
C THR A 94 8.25 13.21 -3.17
N ILE A 95 9.15 12.42 -2.57
CA ILE A 95 8.93 11.76 -1.27
C ILE A 95 8.60 12.80 -0.18
N ALA A 96 9.30 13.94 -0.18
CA ALA A 96 9.02 15.03 0.76
C ALA A 96 7.59 15.59 0.62
N ALA A 97 7.00 15.58 -0.59
CA ALA A 97 5.62 16.00 -0.78
C ALA A 97 4.63 15.00 -0.16
N VAL A 98 4.93 13.70 -0.23
CA VAL A 98 4.16 12.65 0.46
C VAL A 98 4.26 12.83 1.97
N GLU A 99 5.47 13.01 2.50
CA GLU A 99 5.69 13.23 3.93
C GLU A 99 4.89 14.44 4.45
N ALA A 100 4.95 15.57 3.74
CA ALA A 100 4.21 16.77 4.09
C ALA A 100 2.68 16.57 4.02
N HIS A 101 2.18 15.73 3.12
CA HIS A 101 0.78 15.37 3.04
C HIS A 101 0.34 14.55 4.25
N LEU A 102 1.10 13.49 4.59
CA LEU A 102 0.81 12.62 5.74
C LEU A 102 0.87 13.38 7.06
N ALA A 103 1.86 14.26 7.25
CA ALA A 103 1.98 15.08 8.46
C ALA A 103 0.77 16.00 8.66
N LYS A 104 0.22 16.57 7.57
CA LYS A 104 -1.00 17.36 7.61
C LYS A 104 -2.21 16.50 7.96
N ALA A 105 -2.35 15.33 7.33
CA ALA A 105 -3.44 14.40 7.61
C ALA A 105 -3.50 14.00 9.09
N VAL A 106 -2.36 13.67 9.69
CA VAL A 106 -2.25 13.32 11.12
C VAL A 106 -2.65 14.49 12.03
N SER A 107 -2.19 15.71 11.74
CA SER A 107 -2.49 16.88 12.59
C SER A 107 -3.97 17.29 12.56
N VAL A 108 -4.66 17.07 11.43
CA VAL A 108 -6.11 17.27 11.30
C VAL A 108 -6.88 16.24 12.13
N GLN A 109 -6.45 14.98 12.17
CA GLN A 109 -7.12 13.96 12.99
C GLN A 109 -7.00 14.22 14.50
N GLN A 110 -5.92 14.85 14.96
CA GLN A 110 -5.70 15.12 16.39
C GLN A 110 -6.50 16.32 16.93
N HIS A 111 -6.98 17.23 16.06
CA HIS A 111 -7.75 18.41 16.47
C HIS A 111 -9.27 18.24 16.33
N GLY A 112 -9.74 17.07 15.87
CA GLY A 112 -11.15 16.79 15.61
C GLY A 112 -11.83 15.81 16.57
N ALA A 113 -11.20 15.49 17.71
CA ALA A 113 -11.71 14.56 18.71
C ALA A 113 -12.15 15.27 20.00
#